data_AF-K1RVD4-F1
#
_entry.id   AF-K1RVD4-F1
#
_cell.length_a   1.000
_cell.length_b   1.000
_cell.length_c   1.000
_cell.angle_alpha   90.00
_cell.angle_beta   90.00
_cell.angle_gamma   90.00
#
_symmetry.space_group_name_H-M   'P 1'
#
loop_
_entity.id
_entity.type
_entity.pdbx_description
1 polymer ?
#
loop_
_entity_poly.entity_id
_entity_poly.type
_entity_poly.pdbx_seq_one_letter_code
_entity_poly.pdbx_strand_id
1 'polypeptide(L)' 'MIRKVSYESQERREKQVLAALNANGIKSLEEANQICEDAGVDPYQMCEDTQRICFENAKWAYVAGAAIA' A
#
# COMPACT_ATOMS: atom_id res chain seq x y z
N MET A 1 -12.91 0.30 -2.70
CA MET A 1 -12.93 -0.72 -3.80
C MET A 1 -11.56 -1.36 -3.83
N ILE A 2 -11.43 -2.68 -3.76
CA ILE A 2 -10.10 -3.32 -3.72
C ILE A 2 -9.40 -3.12 -5.08
N ARG A 3 -8.31 -2.35 -5.06
CA ARG A 3 -7.49 -2.08 -6.23
C ARG A 3 -6.54 -3.25 -6.49
N LYS A 4 -6.29 -3.57 -7.75
CA LYS A 4 -5.25 -4.55 -8.10
C LYS A 4 -3.88 -3.96 -7.77
N VAL A 5 -3.08 -4.66 -6.97
CA VAL A 5 -1.74 -4.23 -6.60
C VAL A 5 -0.82 -4.27 -7.82
N SER A 6 -0.22 -3.12 -8.14
CA SER A 6 0.80 -2.99 -9.17
C SER A 6 1.64 -1.74 -8.90
N TYR A 7 2.97 -1.88 -8.91
CA TYR A 7 3.91 -0.78 -8.69
C TYR A 7 5.26 -1.02 -9.37
N GLU A 8 6.08 0.03 -9.53
CA GLU A 8 7.29 -0.06 -10.37
C GLU A 8 8.38 -0.91 -9.71
N SER A 9 8.98 -1.82 -10.49
CA SER A 9 9.96 -2.80 -10.01
C SER A 9 9.42 -3.74 -8.92
N GLN A 10 8.13 -4.10 -8.99
CA GLN A 10 7.46 -4.96 -8.01
C GLN A 10 8.25 -6.24 -7.71
N GLU A 11 8.65 -7.02 -8.70
CA GLU A 11 9.43 -8.27 -8.50
C GLU A 11 10.69 -8.07 -7.65
N ARG A 12 11.36 -6.92 -7.78
CA ARG A 12 12.58 -6.62 -7.01
C ARG A 12 12.29 -6.17 -5.58
N ARG A 13 11.13 -5.55 -5.34
CA ARG A 13 10.75 -4.92 -4.07
C ARG A 13 9.83 -5.79 -3.21
N GLU A 14 9.05 -6.66 -3.84
CA GLU A 14 7.98 -7.45 -3.23
C GLU A 14 8.45 -8.23 -1.99
N LYS A 15 9.63 -8.87 -2.06
CA LYS A 15 10.19 -9.59 -0.91
C LYS A 15 10.38 -8.69 0.32
N GLN A 16 10.84 -7.45 0.13
CA GLN A 16 11.07 -6.50 1.23
C GLN A 16 9.75 -5.93 1.76
N VAL A 17 8.82 -5.61 0.85
CA VAL A 17 7.49 -5.10 1.20
C VAL A 17 6.72 -6.15 2.01
N LEU A 18 6.66 -7.40 1.53
CA LEU A 18 6.01 -8.49 2.25
C LEU A 18 6.69 -8.78 3.59
N ALA A 19 8.02 -8.66 3.70
CA ALA A 19 8.70 -8.83 4.98
C ALA A 19 8.26 -7.76 6.01
N ALA A 20 8.12 -6.50 5.59
CA ALA A 20 7.65 -5.42 6.45
C ALA A 20 6.18 -5.59 6.87
N LEU A 21 5.32 -5.99 5.95
CA LEU A 21 3.90 -6.26 6.23
C LEU A 21 3.74 -7.47 7.17
N ASN A 22 4.43 -8.58 6.89
CA ASN A 22 4.35 -9.80 7.70
C ASN A 22 4.84 -9.59 9.13
N ALA A 23 5.85 -8.71 9.33
CA ALA A 23 6.31 -8.34 10.67
C ALA A 23 5.22 -7.66 11.52
N ASN A 24 4.18 -7.12 10.88
CA ASN A 24 3.01 -6.49 11.51
C ASN A 24 1.74 -7.35 11.36
N GLY A 25 1.86 -8.61 10.97
CA GLY A 25 0.72 -9.53 10.85
C GLY A 25 -0.13 -9.35 9.58
N ILE A 26 0.33 -8.57 8.60
CA ILE A 26 -0.35 -8.31 7.34
C ILE A 26 0.29 -9.17 6.23
N LYS A 27 -0.49 -9.98 5.53
CA LYS A 27 0.01 -11.01 4.59
C LYS A 27 0.26 -10.48 3.19
N SER A 28 -0.41 -9.42 2.79
CA SER A 28 -0.23 -8.82 1.46
C SER A 28 -0.62 -7.35 1.40
N LEU A 29 -0.27 -6.68 0.30
CA LEU A 29 -0.68 -5.30 0.04
C LEU A 29 -2.19 -5.17 -0.19
N GLU A 30 -2.85 -6.20 -0.71
CA GLU A 30 -4.31 -6.26 -0.81
C GLU A 30 -4.96 -6.29 0.57
N GLU A 31 -4.41 -7.07 1.50
CA GLU A 31 -4.87 -7.09 2.89
C GLU A 31 -4.63 -5.72 3.56
N ALA A 32 -3.47 -5.10 3.30
CA ALA A 32 -3.19 -3.73 3.76
C ALA A 32 -4.23 -2.71 3.23
N ASN A 33 -4.61 -2.81 1.95
CA ASN A 33 -5.64 -1.96 1.38
C ASN A 33 -7.02 -2.24 1.99
N GLN A 34 -7.35 -3.50 2.27
CA GLN A 34 -8.60 -3.84 2.95
C GLN A 34 -8.67 -3.24 4.35
N ILE A 35 -7.59 -3.31 5.13
CA ILE A 35 -7.50 -2.67 6.46
C ILE A 35 -7.79 -1.17 6.36
N CYS A 36 -7.21 -0.48 5.37
CA CYS A 36 -7.45 0.94 5.16
C CYS A 36 -8.91 1.23 4.78
N GLU A 37 -9.49 0.45 3.88
CA GLU A 37 -10.89 0.59 3.45
C GLU A 37 -11.86 0.32 4.60
N ASP A 38 -11.59 -0.68 5.45
CA ASP A 38 -12.39 -1.00 6.64
C ASP A 38 -12.34 0.14 7.68
N ALA A 39 -11.21 0.85 7.74
CA ALA A 39 -11.04 2.06 8.55
C ALA A 39 -11.63 3.32 7.88
N GLY A 40 -12.14 3.23 6.65
CA GLY A 40 -12.75 4.35 5.93
C GLY A 40 -11.74 5.38 5.42
N VAL A 41 -10.47 5.01 5.25
CA VAL A 41 -9.41 5.88 4.72
C VAL A 41 -8.88 5.35 3.41
N ASP A 42 -8.43 6.27 2.54
CA ASP A 42 -7.83 5.94 1.24
C ASP A 42 -6.44 6.56 1.10
N PRO A 43 -5.41 5.97 1.75
CA PRO A 43 -4.04 6.50 1.71
C PRO A 43 -3.47 6.55 0.28
N TYR A 44 -3.92 5.66 -0.59
CA TYR A 44 -3.53 5.62 -2.00
C TYR A 44 -3.98 6.91 -2.69
N GLN A 45 -5.26 7.26 -2.60
CA GLN A 45 -5.80 8.47 -3.21
C GLN A 45 -5.27 9.73 -2.51
N MET A 46 -5.14 9.73 -1.19
CA MET A 46 -4.56 10.86 -0.44
C MET A 46 -3.13 11.18 -0.90
N CYS A 47 -2.32 10.16 -1.19
CA CYS A 47 -0.97 10.34 -1.74
C CYS A 47 -1.02 11.00 -3.14
N GLU A 48 -1.91 10.52 -4.01
CA GLU A 48 -2.09 11.07 -5.37
C GLU A 48 -2.61 12.51 -5.35
N ASP A 49 -3.60 12.81 -4.50
CA ASP A 49 -4.17 14.15 -4.36
C ASP A 49 -3.14 15.14 -3.82
N THR A 50 -2.25 14.68 -2.92
CA THR A 50 -1.15 15.47 -2.39
C THR A 50 -0.08 15.74 -3.45
N GLN A 51 0.26 14.74 -4.27
CA GLN A 51 1.27 14.83 -5.30
C GLN A 51 0.83 14.07 -6.56
N ARG A 52 0.17 14.77 -7.48
CA ARG A 52 -0.44 14.16 -8.68
C ARG A 52 0.55 13.48 -9.63
N ILE A 53 1.84 13.77 -9.51
CA ILE A 53 2.92 13.14 -10.29
C ILE A 53 3.63 12.01 -9.52
N CYS A 54 3.07 11.54 -8.40
CA CYS A 54 3.67 10.45 -7.63
C CYS A 54 3.59 9.12 -8.37
N PHE A 55 4.62 8.30 -8.19
CA PHE A 55 4.67 6.94 -8.71
C PHE A 55 3.73 6.00 -7.95
N GLU A 56 3.38 4.87 -8.57
CA GLU A 56 2.58 3.82 -7.91
C GLU A 56 3.26 3.32 -6.64
N ASN A 57 4.59 3.22 -6.65
CA ASN A 57 5.38 2.91 -5.46
C ASN A 57 5.05 3.80 -4.24
N ALA A 58 4.84 5.11 -4.44
CA ALA A 58 4.54 6.02 -3.34
C ALA A 58 3.13 5.78 -2.81
N LYS A 59 2.15 5.61 -3.70
CA LYS A 59 0.76 5.36 -3.34
C LYS A 59 0.62 4.05 -2.55
N TRP A 60 1.26 2.98 -2.99
CA TRP A 60 1.25 1.70 -2.27
C TRP A 60 2.08 1.71 -0.99
N ALA A 61 3.16 2.51 -0.90
CA ALA A 61 3.88 2.70 0.36
C ALA A 61 3.00 3.40 1.41
N TYR A 62 2.16 4.36 0.99
CA TYR A 62 1.19 5.01 1.89
C TYR A 62 0.15 4.01 2.41
N VAL A 63 -0.37 3.13 1.55
CA VAL A 63 -1.29 2.06 1.97
C VAL A 63 -0.62 1.12 2.98
N ALA A 64 0.60 0.64 2.67
CA ALA A 64 1.34 -0.25 3.57
C ALA A 64 1.62 0.42 4.93
N GLY A 65 2.08 1.67 4.93
CA GLY A 65 2.37 2.42 6.15
C GLY A 65 1.12 2.72 6.98
N ALA A 66 0.02 3.11 6.34
CA ALA A 66 -1.25 3.37 7.02
C ALA A 66 -1.85 2.11 7.63
N ALA A 67 -1.74 0.96 6.96
CA ALA A 67 -2.22 -0.31 7.51
C ALA A 67 -1.38 -0.83 8.70
N ILE A 68 -0.10 -0.46 8.76
CA ILE A 68 0.81 -0.82 9.87
C ILE A 68 0.57 0.06 11.12
N ALA A 69 0.12 1.30 10.95
CA ALA A 69 -0.05 2.28 12.01
C ALA A 69 -1.28 2.00 12.90
#